data_AF-A0A9P8KJY9-F1
#
_entry.id   AF-A0A9P8KJY9-F1
#
_cell.length_a   1.000
_cell.length_b   1.000
_cell.length_c   1.000
_cell.angle_alpha   90.00
_cell.angle_beta   90.00
_cell.angle_gamma   90.00
#
_symmetry.space_group_name_H-M   'P 1'
#
loop_
_entity.id
_entity.type
_entity.pdbx_description
1 polymer ?
#
loop_
_entity_poly.entity_id
_entity_poly.type
_entity_poly.pdbx_seq_one_letter_code
_entity_poly.pdbx_strand_id
1 'polypeptide(L)'
;MSEERLPATIARIQNFIALTGGLDVAIILSLSTSKPFSSANALLNAPDNGMDGLRSYASLQAQFLTRPELAWVPILPLAKLDGIVELIKTHAQSISRPKPRPSSAVRPLDMLAHCSPDLPLPPLAVNLASDVFPSLSHVARAALARRANSSLHDSGGITSSDESLQSDLSGFCVLAEQLDSGVVENMVDFWAEDWAIE
;
A
#
# COMPACT_ATOMS: atom_id res chain seq x y z
N MET A 1 11.28 -28.03 -16.95
CA MET A 1 10.07 -28.87 -16.96
C MET A 1 9.49 -28.97 -18.38
N SER A 2 9.38 -30.17 -18.99
CA SER A 2 8.74 -30.27 -20.32
C SER A 2 7.28 -29.83 -20.23
N GLU A 3 6.81 -29.05 -21.21
CA GLU A 3 5.46 -28.46 -21.21
C GLU A 3 4.36 -29.50 -21.04
N GLU A 4 4.56 -30.71 -21.57
CA GLU A 4 3.65 -31.86 -21.46
C GLU A 4 3.41 -32.32 -20.02
N ARG A 5 4.37 -32.12 -19.11
CA ARG A 5 4.28 -32.57 -17.70
C ARG A 5 3.76 -31.49 -16.75
N LEU A 6 3.63 -30.26 -17.23
CA LEU A 6 3.18 -29.12 -16.44
C LEU A 6 1.73 -29.31 -15.94
N PRO A 7 0.74 -29.68 -16.77
CA PRO A 7 -0.64 -29.87 -16.30
C PRO A 7 -0.76 -30.93 -15.20
N ALA A 8 -0.11 -32.09 -15.39
CA ALA A 8 -0.13 -33.18 -14.41
C ALA A 8 0.57 -32.82 -13.10
N THR A 9 1.57 -31.94 -13.14
CA THR A 9 2.24 -31.47 -11.93
C THR A 9 1.41 -30.45 -11.18
N ILE A 10 0.74 -29.53 -11.90
CA ILE A 10 -0.16 -28.59 -11.27
C ILE A 10 -1.34 -29.33 -10.61
N ALA A 11 -1.91 -30.35 -11.26
CA ALA A 11 -2.97 -31.17 -10.67
C ALA A 11 -2.52 -31.86 -9.37
N ARG A 12 -1.28 -32.36 -9.33
CA ARG A 12 -0.69 -32.94 -8.11
C ARG A 12 -0.51 -31.89 -7.00
N ILE A 13 -0.07 -30.69 -7.37
CA ILE A 13 0.08 -29.57 -6.42
C ILE A 13 -1.29 -29.15 -5.87
N GLN A 14 -2.29 -28.99 -6.73
CA GLN A 14 -3.66 -28.66 -6.31
C GLN A 14 -4.20 -29.70 -5.32
N ASN A 15 -4.03 -31.00 -5.62
CA ASN A 15 -4.47 -32.07 -4.72
C ASN A 15 -3.75 -32.00 -3.36
N PHE A 16 -2.43 -31.77 -3.36
CA PHE A 16 -1.66 -31.65 -2.13
C PHE A 16 -2.09 -30.45 -1.27
N ILE A 17 -2.37 -29.31 -1.91
CA ILE A 17 -2.87 -28.10 -1.24
C ILE A 17 -4.26 -28.33 -0.66
N ALA A 18 -5.16 -28.98 -1.42
CA ALA A 18 -6.50 -29.31 -0.94
C ALA A 18 -6.49 -30.19 0.33
N LEU A 19 -5.50 -31.08 0.46
CA LEU A 19 -5.34 -31.94 1.64
C LEU A 19 -4.79 -31.22 2.88
N THR A 20 -4.00 -30.16 2.68
CA THR A 20 -3.24 -29.48 3.74
C THR A 20 -3.79 -28.09 4.09
N GLY A 21 -4.78 -27.60 3.32
CA GLY A 21 -5.28 -26.23 3.43
C GLY A 21 -4.30 -25.17 2.91
N GLY A 22 -3.12 -25.56 2.39
CA GLY A 22 -2.16 -24.67 1.73
C GLY A 22 -1.42 -23.68 2.63
N LEU A 23 -1.61 -23.73 3.95
CA LEU A 23 -1.05 -22.75 4.89
C LEU A 23 0.44 -22.97 5.20
N ASP A 24 0.90 -24.22 5.19
CA ASP A 24 2.27 -24.60 5.57
C ASP A 24 3.03 -25.25 4.41
N VAL A 25 2.75 -24.81 3.17
CA VAL A 25 3.33 -25.39 1.95
C VAL A 25 4.16 -24.35 1.22
N ALA A 26 5.37 -24.75 0.82
CA ALA A 26 6.20 -24.01 -0.12
C ALA A 26 6.75 -24.95 -1.19
N ILE A 27 6.88 -24.44 -2.42
CA ILE A 27 7.45 -25.18 -3.55
C ILE A 27 8.85 -24.66 -3.79
N ILE A 28 9.86 -25.50 -3.58
CA ILE A 28 11.25 -25.13 -3.85
C ILE A 28 11.60 -25.54 -5.29
N LEU A 29 12.04 -24.57 -6.09
CA LEU A 29 12.42 -24.81 -7.48
C LEU A 29 13.90 -24.50 -7.70
N SER A 30 14.67 -25.52 -8.09
CA SER A 30 16.09 -25.35 -8.45
C SER A 30 16.23 -24.55 -9.73
N LEU A 31 17.01 -23.48 -9.68
CA LEU A 31 17.38 -22.64 -10.81
C LEU A 31 18.69 -23.10 -11.47
N SER A 32 19.49 -23.92 -10.80
CA SER A 32 20.81 -24.31 -11.31
C SER A 32 20.67 -25.19 -12.56
N THR A 33 21.27 -24.77 -13.66
CA THR A 33 21.58 -25.67 -14.78
C THR A 33 22.80 -26.48 -14.38
N SER A 34 22.76 -27.80 -14.59
CA SER A 34 23.81 -28.73 -14.16
C SER A 34 25.10 -28.64 -14.99
N LYS A 35 25.42 -27.49 -15.60
CA LYS A 35 26.62 -27.32 -16.43
C LYS A 35 27.39 -26.07 -16.01
N PRO A 36 28.66 -26.19 -15.56
CA PRO A 36 29.53 -25.04 -15.45
C PRO A 36 29.68 -24.37 -16.82
N PHE A 37 29.73 -23.04 -16.86
CA PHE A 37 29.91 -22.25 -18.06
C PHE A 37 31.23 -22.67 -18.75
N SER A 38 31.13 -23.45 -19.83
CA SER A 38 32.32 -24.08 -20.43
C SER A 38 32.88 -23.30 -21.63
N SER A 39 32.12 -22.36 -22.22
CA SER A 39 32.56 -21.27 -23.13
C SER A 39 31.35 -20.63 -23.84
N ALA A 40 31.50 -19.43 -24.40
CA ALA A 40 30.48 -18.81 -25.25
C ALA A 40 30.13 -19.65 -26.49
N ASN A 41 31.10 -20.42 -27.03
CA ASN A 41 30.87 -21.30 -28.18
C ASN A 41 30.06 -22.56 -27.80
N ALA A 42 30.14 -22.99 -26.54
CA ALA A 42 29.32 -24.07 -26.01
C ALA A 42 27.86 -23.66 -25.76
N LEU A 43 27.57 -22.36 -25.58
CA LEU A 43 26.20 -21.84 -25.50
C LEU A 43 25.52 -21.76 -26.86
N LEU A 44 26.26 -21.38 -27.91
CA LEU A 44 25.73 -21.26 -29.27
C LEU A 44 25.51 -22.64 -29.93
N ASN A 45 26.28 -23.65 -29.54
CA ASN A 45 26.20 -25.00 -30.09
C ASN A 45 25.58 -26.03 -29.14
N ALA A 46 25.11 -25.61 -27.96
CA ALA A 46 24.37 -26.52 -27.09
C ALA A 46 23.06 -26.89 -27.79
N PRO A 47 22.73 -28.19 -27.92
CA PRO A 47 21.36 -28.56 -28.28
C PRO A 47 20.44 -27.92 -27.24
N ASP A 48 19.34 -27.32 -27.70
CA ASP A 48 18.31 -26.57 -26.95
C ASP A 48 17.53 -27.43 -25.91
N ASN A 49 18.21 -28.40 -25.30
CA ASN A 49 17.69 -29.40 -24.38
C ASN A 49 18.12 -29.16 -22.93
N GLY A 50 18.79 -28.04 -22.64
CA GLY A 50 19.17 -27.64 -21.29
C GLY A 50 18.13 -26.70 -20.70
N MET A 51 17.01 -27.25 -20.23
CA MET A 51 15.92 -26.50 -19.61
C MET A 51 16.42 -25.46 -18.61
N ASP A 52 16.32 -24.19 -19.00
CA ASP A 52 16.63 -23.05 -18.15
C ASP A 52 15.73 -23.10 -16.91
N GLY A 53 16.35 -23.23 -15.73
CA GLY A 53 15.66 -23.26 -14.45
C GLY A 53 14.86 -21.98 -14.23
N LEU A 54 15.37 -20.85 -14.76
CA LEU A 54 14.70 -19.56 -14.70
C LEU A 54 13.44 -19.53 -15.59
N ARG A 55 13.50 -20.08 -16.81
CA ARG A 55 12.32 -20.22 -17.68
C ARG A 55 11.26 -21.14 -17.07
N SER A 56 11.69 -22.22 -16.43
CA SER A 56 10.79 -23.14 -15.72
C SER A 56 10.12 -22.46 -14.52
N TYR A 57 10.87 -21.65 -13.77
CA TYR A 57 10.36 -20.82 -12.68
C TYR A 57 9.31 -19.82 -13.18
N ALA A 58 9.66 -19.04 -14.20
CA ALA A 58 8.76 -18.03 -14.75
C ALA A 58 7.46 -18.64 -15.28
N SER A 59 7.56 -19.79 -15.99
CA SER A 59 6.39 -20.51 -16.50
C SER A 59 5.49 -21.02 -15.36
N LEU A 60 6.06 -21.62 -14.31
CA LEU A 60 5.30 -22.09 -13.17
C LEU A 60 4.65 -20.93 -12.39
N GLN A 61 5.39 -19.84 -12.19
CA GLN A 61 4.89 -18.63 -11.54
C GLN A 61 3.70 -18.05 -12.32
N ALA A 62 3.80 -17.95 -13.64
CA ALA A 62 2.70 -17.48 -14.49
C ALA A 62 1.46 -18.37 -14.38
N GLN A 63 1.62 -19.69 -14.30
CA GLN A 63 0.51 -20.64 -14.10
C GLN A 63 -0.14 -20.54 -12.72
N PHE A 64 0.61 -20.13 -11.69
CA PHE A 64 0.07 -19.94 -10.35
C PHE A 64 -0.74 -18.64 -10.28
N LEU A 65 -0.28 -17.58 -10.95
CA LEU A 65 -0.98 -16.31 -11.00
C LEU A 65 -2.33 -16.39 -11.72
N THR A 66 -2.49 -17.32 -12.66
CA THR A 66 -3.78 -17.54 -13.35
C THR A 66 -4.74 -18.43 -12.55
N ARG A 67 -4.34 -18.95 -11.39
CA ARG A 67 -5.13 -19.90 -10.59
C ARG A 67 -5.27 -19.41 -9.15
N PRO A 68 -6.44 -18.90 -8.74
CA PRO A 68 -6.62 -18.30 -7.41
C PRO A 68 -6.35 -19.29 -6.27
N GLU A 69 -6.64 -20.58 -6.49
CA GLU A 69 -6.38 -21.69 -5.56
C GLU A 69 -4.89 -21.92 -5.25
N LEU A 70 -4.00 -21.45 -6.12
CA LEU A 70 -2.55 -21.64 -6.02
C LEU A 70 -1.82 -20.32 -5.75
N ALA A 71 -2.51 -19.18 -5.88
CA ALA A 71 -1.91 -17.85 -5.80
C ALA A 71 -1.25 -17.57 -4.44
N TRP A 72 -1.68 -18.26 -3.37
CA TRP A 72 -1.12 -18.10 -2.03
C TRP A 72 0.06 -19.01 -1.73
N VAL A 73 0.37 -20.01 -2.58
CA VAL A 73 1.48 -20.95 -2.32
C VAL A 73 2.79 -20.36 -2.85
N PRO A 74 3.78 -20.08 -1.97
CA PRO A 74 5.04 -19.50 -2.40
C PRO A 74 5.88 -20.50 -3.20
N ILE A 75 6.38 -20.04 -4.36
CA ILE A 75 7.41 -20.73 -5.12
C ILE A 75 8.75 -20.07 -4.75
N LEU A 76 9.61 -20.84 -4.07
CA LEU A 76 10.90 -20.38 -3.57
C LEU A 76 12.00 -20.77 -4.57
N PRO A 77 12.65 -19.80 -5.24
CA PRO A 77 13.77 -20.10 -6.12
C PRO A 77 15.00 -20.53 -5.32
N LEU A 78 15.65 -21.61 -5.77
CA LEU A 78 16.88 -22.13 -5.17
C LEU A 78 18.03 -22.03 -6.18
N ALA A 79 18.96 -21.11 -5.95
CA ALA A 79 20.09 -20.87 -6.84
C ALA A 79 21.16 -21.96 -6.79
N LYS A 80 21.35 -22.59 -5.62
CA LYS A 80 22.31 -23.65 -5.35
C LYS A 80 21.79 -24.57 -4.24
N LEU A 81 22.18 -25.83 -4.26
CA LEU A 81 21.68 -26.84 -3.29
C LEU A 81 22.15 -26.61 -1.85
N ASP A 82 23.32 -26.00 -1.64
CA ASP A 82 23.85 -25.63 -0.33
C ASP A 82 22.94 -24.65 0.43
N GLY A 83 22.23 -23.78 -0.30
CA GLY A 83 21.28 -22.82 0.28
C GLY A 83 19.94 -23.39 0.75
N ILE A 84 19.65 -24.68 0.55
CA ILE A 84 18.31 -25.23 0.83
C ILE A 84 17.94 -25.15 2.31
N VAL A 85 18.91 -25.38 3.20
CA VAL A 85 18.68 -25.37 4.65
C VAL A 85 18.34 -23.96 5.13
N GLU A 86 19.05 -22.96 4.61
CA GLU A 86 18.82 -21.55 4.95
C GLU A 86 17.47 -21.06 4.39
N LEU A 87 17.12 -21.46 3.17
CA LEU A 87 15.85 -21.13 2.53
C LEU A 87 14.66 -21.68 3.33
N ILE A 88 14.72 -22.95 3.75
CA ILE A 88 13.67 -23.57 4.57
C ILE A 88 13.55 -22.89 5.93
N LYS A 89 14.68 -22.61 6.60
CA LYS A 89 14.68 -21.89 7.88
C LYS A 89 14.04 -20.51 7.75
N THR A 90 14.39 -19.78 6.70
CA THR A 90 13.83 -18.45 6.43
C THR A 90 12.33 -18.51 6.21
N HIS A 91 11.86 -19.47 5.42
CA HIS A 91 10.43 -19.67 5.20
C HIS A 91 9.69 -20.06 6.50
N ALA A 92 10.21 -21.03 7.25
CA ALA A 92 9.64 -21.44 8.54
C ALA A 92 9.58 -20.28 9.54
N GLN A 93 10.59 -19.42 9.57
CA GLN A 93 10.56 -18.21 10.39
C GLN A 93 9.53 -17.19 9.87
N SER A 94 9.36 -17.06 8.56
CA SER A 94 8.39 -16.12 7.98
C SER A 94 6.94 -16.46 8.32
N ILE A 95 6.61 -17.75 8.41
CA ILE A 95 5.27 -18.22 8.81
C ILE A 95 5.06 -18.16 10.33
N SER A 96 6.14 -18.28 11.11
CA SER A 96 6.08 -18.30 12.58
C SER A 96 6.03 -16.89 13.20
N ARG A 97 6.40 -15.85 12.46
CA ARG A 97 6.45 -14.48 12.98
C ARG A 97 5.07 -13.81 12.87
N PRO A 98 4.61 -13.11 13.92
CA PRO A 98 3.47 -12.23 13.77
C PRO A 98 3.80 -11.18 12.70
N LYS A 99 2.90 -11.03 11.73
CA LYS A 99 3.06 -10.09 10.62
C LYS A 99 3.39 -8.71 11.21
N PRO A 100 4.52 -8.08 10.86
CA PRO A 100 4.83 -6.76 11.37
C PRO A 100 3.64 -5.86 11.05
N ARG A 101 3.08 -5.22 12.08
CA ARG A 101 2.01 -4.24 11.88
C ARG A 101 2.50 -3.25 10.82
N PRO A 102 1.67 -2.89 9.83
CA PRO A 102 2.06 -1.85 8.88
C PRO A 102 2.60 -0.68 9.70
N SER A 103 3.78 -0.18 9.31
CA SER A 103 4.41 0.97 9.96
C SER A 103 3.32 2.01 10.19
N SER A 104 3.09 2.37 11.45
CA SER A 104 2.23 3.48 11.84
C SER A 104 2.93 4.79 11.49
N ALA A 105 3.35 4.92 10.23
CA ALA A 105 3.74 6.20 9.69
C ALA A 105 2.49 7.06 9.80
N VAL A 106 2.46 7.88 10.84
CA VAL A 106 1.41 8.86 11.13
C VAL A 106 1.26 9.64 9.84
N ARG A 107 0.12 9.48 9.16
CA ARG A 107 -0.17 10.27 7.97
C ARG A 107 -0.28 11.72 8.46
N PRO A 108 0.15 12.72 7.67
CA PRO A 108 -0.01 14.12 8.09
C PRO A 108 -1.46 14.46 8.49
N LEU A 109 -2.46 13.83 7.85
CA LEU A 109 -3.87 13.98 8.21
C LEU A 109 -4.26 13.27 9.53
N ASP A 110 -3.54 12.25 9.97
CA ASP A 110 -3.75 11.64 11.30
C ASP A 110 -3.39 12.63 12.42
N MET A 111 -2.59 13.68 12.13
CA MET A 111 -2.32 14.77 13.06
C MET A 111 -3.50 15.73 13.21
N LEU A 112 -4.53 15.69 12.34
CA LEU A 112 -5.72 16.54 12.46
C LEU A 112 -6.42 16.38 13.80
N ALA A 113 -6.38 15.18 14.39
CA ALA A 113 -6.91 14.92 15.73
C ALA A 113 -6.33 15.87 16.80
N HIS A 114 -5.14 16.43 16.52
CA HIS A 114 -4.39 17.34 17.37
C HIS A 114 -4.42 18.80 16.91
N CYS A 115 -5.20 19.14 15.88
CA CYS A 115 -5.27 20.46 15.29
C CYS A 115 -6.56 21.21 15.68
N SER A 116 -6.82 21.30 16.98
CA SER A 116 -7.94 22.05 17.58
C SER A 116 -7.54 22.55 18.97
N PRO A 117 -8.02 23.72 19.43
CA PRO A 117 -7.79 24.19 20.80
C PRO A 117 -8.36 23.21 21.83
N ASP A 118 -9.49 22.57 21.52
CA ASP A 118 -10.15 21.58 22.37
C ASP A 118 -9.78 20.16 21.91
N LEU A 119 -8.69 19.64 22.49
CA LEU A 119 -8.17 18.32 22.15
C LEU A 119 -8.86 17.16 22.90
N PRO A 120 -8.94 15.97 22.27
CA PRO A 120 -8.75 15.68 20.84
C PRO A 120 -10.04 15.89 20.02
N LEU A 121 -9.90 16.18 18.72
CA LEU A 121 -11.07 16.21 17.83
C LEU A 121 -11.77 14.84 17.80
N PRO A 122 -13.11 14.81 17.67
CA PRO A 122 -13.85 13.57 17.48
C PRO A 122 -13.36 12.81 16.22
N PRO A 123 -13.25 11.47 16.25
CA PRO A 123 -12.80 10.68 15.10
C PRO A 123 -13.62 10.93 13.82
N LEU A 124 -14.92 11.21 13.97
CA LEU A 124 -15.80 11.58 12.87
C LEU A 124 -15.34 12.87 12.18
N ALA A 125 -14.98 13.89 12.97
CA ALA A 125 -14.50 15.17 12.44
C ALA A 125 -13.18 15.00 11.69
N VAL A 126 -12.27 14.19 12.22
CA VAL A 126 -10.98 13.87 11.57
C VAL A 126 -11.19 13.16 10.23
N ASN A 127 -12.08 12.15 10.18
CA ASN A 127 -12.36 11.42 8.95
C ASN A 127 -12.98 12.32 7.89
N LEU A 128 -14.02 13.09 8.25
CA LEU A 128 -14.67 14.01 7.31
C LEU A 128 -13.72 15.09 6.81
N ALA A 129 -12.89 15.65 7.70
CA ALA A 129 -11.88 16.62 7.29
C ALA A 129 -10.83 15.99 6.36
N SER A 130 -10.45 14.72 6.57
CA SER A 130 -9.53 14.01 5.67
C SER A 130 -10.14 13.68 4.31
N ASP A 131 -11.47 13.54 4.23
CA ASP A 131 -12.18 13.31 2.96
C ASP A 131 -12.35 14.61 2.16
N VAL A 132 -12.52 15.73 2.86
CA VAL A 132 -12.74 17.05 2.26
C VAL A 132 -11.41 17.72 1.88
N PHE A 133 -10.36 17.56 2.68
CA PHE A 133 -9.09 18.25 2.49
C PHE A 133 -7.95 17.29 2.12
N PRO A 134 -7.28 17.49 0.98
CA PRO A 134 -6.22 16.60 0.53
C PRO A 134 -4.92 16.73 1.34
N SER A 135 -4.73 17.83 2.09
CA SER A 135 -3.57 18.04 2.96
C SER A 135 -3.85 19.06 4.07
N LEU A 136 -3.01 19.08 5.12
CA LEU A 136 -3.06 20.08 6.19
C LEU A 136 -2.95 21.53 5.67
N SER A 137 -2.16 21.76 4.63
CA SER A 137 -2.04 23.09 4.01
C SER A 137 -3.36 23.58 3.38
N HIS A 138 -4.19 22.67 2.86
CA HIS A 138 -5.51 23.05 2.36
C HIS A 138 -6.45 23.40 3.52
N VAL A 139 -6.38 22.67 4.64
CA VAL A 139 -7.15 22.98 5.86
C VAL A 139 -6.80 24.39 6.36
N ALA A 140 -5.50 24.69 6.49
CA ALA A 140 -5.03 25.99 6.95
C ALA A 140 -5.50 27.14 6.04
N ARG A 141 -5.32 26.99 4.72
CA ARG A 141 -5.75 28.00 3.74
C ARG A 141 -7.26 28.21 3.74
N ALA A 142 -8.04 27.13 3.83
CA ALA A 142 -9.49 27.20 3.90
C ALA A 142 -9.98 27.87 5.20
N ALA A 143 -9.31 27.63 6.33
CA ALA A 143 -9.63 28.25 7.62
C ALA A 143 -9.40 29.77 7.56
N LEU A 144 -8.25 30.19 7.02
CA LEU A 144 -7.93 31.62 6.82
C LEU A 144 -8.94 32.30 5.88
N ALA A 145 -9.31 31.65 4.77
CA ALA A 145 -10.30 32.19 3.84
C ALA A 145 -11.68 32.35 4.48
N ARG A 146 -12.12 31.35 5.29
CA ARG A 146 -13.40 31.40 6.01
C ARG A 146 -13.42 32.55 7.02
N ARG A 147 -12.33 32.76 7.76
CA ARG A 147 -12.21 33.86 8.73
C ARG A 147 -12.19 35.24 8.07
N ALA A 148 -11.49 35.39 6.95
CA ALA A 148 -11.53 36.63 6.18
C ALA A 148 -12.97 36.99 5.77
N ASN A 149 -13.76 36.01 5.35
CA ASN A 149 -15.16 36.23 4.97
C ASN A 149 -16.09 36.53 6.15
N SER A 150 -15.89 35.90 7.31
CA SER A 150 -16.68 36.25 8.51
C SER A 150 -16.39 37.68 8.96
N SER A 151 -15.14 38.15 8.85
CA SER A 151 -14.77 39.53 9.16
C SER A 151 -15.36 40.57 8.18
N LEU A 152 -15.51 40.22 6.89
CA LEU A 152 -16.13 41.12 5.89
C LEU A 152 -17.64 41.30 6.11
N HIS A 153 -18.32 40.32 6.70
CA HIS A 153 -19.75 40.43 6.96
C HIS A 153 -20.11 41.42 8.08
N ASP A 154 -19.12 41.78 8.92
CA ASP A 154 -19.26 42.77 10.00
C ASP A 154 -18.76 44.16 9.60
N SER A 155 -18.20 44.31 8.39
CA SER A 155 -17.72 45.59 7.86
C SER A 155 -17.95 45.63 6.35
N GLY A 156 -19.10 46.19 5.96
CA GLY A 156 -19.53 46.24 4.56
C GLY A 156 -18.47 46.80 3.62
N GLY A 157 -17.97 45.97 2.69
CA GLY A 157 -17.04 46.45 1.68
C GLY A 157 -16.44 45.40 0.75
N ILE A 158 -16.86 45.46 -0.52
CA ILE A 158 -16.11 45.20 -1.75
C ILE A 158 -15.65 43.75 -2.00
N THR A 159 -16.38 43.07 -2.89
CA THR A 159 -16.07 41.76 -3.44
C THR A 159 -14.81 41.81 -4.32
N SER A 160 -13.69 41.29 -3.82
CA SER A 160 -12.52 40.96 -4.63
C SER A 160 -12.72 39.59 -5.26
N SER A 161 -12.92 39.55 -6.58
CA SER A 161 -13.09 38.33 -7.36
C SER A 161 -11.76 37.60 -7.53
N ASP A 162 -11.41 36.74 -6.57
CA ASP A 162 -10.34 35.75 -6.74
C ASP A 162 -10.96 34.35 -6.78
N GLU A 163 -11.11 33.82 -8.00
CA GLU A 163 -11.77 32.54 -8.31
C GLU A 163 -11.04 31.34 -7.67
N SER A 164 -9.77 31.49 -7.25
CA SER A 164 -9.01 30.40 -6.61
C SER A 164 -9.40 30.16 -5.15
N LEU A 165 -9.95 31.16 -4.45
CA LEU A 165 -10.36 31.06 -3.04
C LEU A 165 -11.77 30.46 -2.87
N GLN A 166 -12.59 30.45 -3.93
CA GLN A 166 -13.95 29.88 -3.87
C GLN A 166 -13.94 28.36 -3.73
N SER A 167 -12.95 27.68 -4.33
CA SER A 167 -12.70 26.25 -4.13
C SER A 167 -12.41 25.93 -2.67
N ASP A 168 -11.59 26.75 -2.01
CA ASP A 168 -11.13 26.51 -0.63
C ASP A 168 -12.22 26.80 0.42
N LEU A 169 -13.11 27.75 0.15
CA LEU A 169 -14.24 28.09 1.03
C LEU A 169 -15.27 26.95 1.15
N SER A 170 -15.36 26.09 0.12
CA SER A 170 -16.34 25.01 0.09
C SER A 170 -16.13 23.97 1.20
N GLY A 171 -14.88 23.71 1.59
CA GLY A 171 -14.55 22.59 2.47
C GLY A 171 -15.16 22.71 3.87
N PHE A 172 -15.00 23.88 4.53
CA PHE A 172 -15.59 24.09 5.85
C PHE A 172 -17.12 24.28 5.81
N CYS A 173 -17.69 24.70 4.68
CA CYS A 173 -19.14 24.70 4.50
C CYS A 173 -19.69 23.26 4.47
N VAL A 174 -19.03 22.35 3.75
CA VAL A 174 -19.39 20.92 3.72
C VAL A 174 -19.24 20.29 5.11
N LEU A 175 -18.19 20.64 5.86
CA LEU A 175 -18.04 20.16 7.24
C LEU A 175 -19.12 20.71 8.18
N ALA A 176 -19.53 21.96 8.03
CA ALA A 176 -20.59 22.57 8.85
C ALA A 176 -21.98 21.96 8.61
N GLU A 177 -22.21 21.29 7.48
CA GLU A 177 -23.44 20.53 7.24
C GLU A 177 -23.48 19.20 8.01
N GLN A 178 -22.32 18.66 8.40
CA GLN A 178 -22.17 17.31 8.93
C GLN A 178 -21.65 17.25 10.38
N LEU A 179 -21.05 18.33 10.86
CA LEU A 179 -20.47 18.44 12.20
C LEU A 179 -21.16 19.54 13.00
N ASP A 180 -21.02 19.46 14.33
CA ASP A 180 -21.46 20.52 15.22
C ASP A 180 -20.71 21.83 14.90
N SER A 181 -21.43 22.95 14.93
CA SER A 181 -20.85 24.27 14.63
C SER A 181 -19.67 24.61 15.53
N GLY A 182 -19.70 24.22 16.81
CA GLY A 182 -18.61 24.47 17.74
C GLY A 182 -17.34 23.72 17.35
N VAL A 183 -17.45 22.50 16.83
CA VAL A 183 -16.30 21.71 16.36
C VAL A 183 -15.67 22.38 15.14
N VAL A 184 -16.49 22.87 14.20
CA VAL A 184 -16.01 23.54 12.99
C VAL A 184 -15.35 24.88 13.30
N GLU A 185 -15.95 25.70 14.16
CA GLU A 185 -15.36 26.98 14.57
C GLU A 185 -14.05 26.77 15.34
N ASN A 186 -14.00 25.81 16.28
CA ASN A 186 -12.75 25.46 16.98
C ASN A 186 -11.64 25.04 16.00
N MET A 187 -11.97 24.27 14.96
CA MET A 187 -10.99 23.92 13.93
C MET A 187 -10.50 25.17 13.18
N VAL A 188 -11.39 26.08 12.80
CA VAL A 188 -11.02 27.31 12.10
C VAL A 188 -10.14 28.20 12.98
N ASP A 189 -10.50 28.37 14.25
CA ASP A 189 -9.77 29.18 15.22
C ASP A 189 -8.34 28.66 15.44
N PHE A 190 -8.16 27.35 15.60
CA PHE A 190 -6.83 26.73 15.70
C PHE A 190 -5.90 27.14 14.55
N TRP A 191 -6.38 26.98 13.32
CA TRP A 191 -5.56 27.23 12.15
C TRP A 191 -5.37 28.72 11.87
N ALA A 192 -6.30 29.57 12.33
CA ALA A 192 -6.24 31.01 12.10
C ALA A 192 -5.51 31.79 13.21
N GLU A 193 -5.47 31.29 14.45
CA GLU A 193 -4.86 31.97 15.60
C GLU A 193 -3.56 31.28 16.05
N ASP A 194 -3.61 29.97 16.30
CA ASP A 194 -2.49 29.26 16.92
C ASP A 194 -1.40 28.89 15.89
N TRP A 195 -1.75 28.72 14.61
CA TRP A 195 -0.79 28.35 13.56
C TRP A 195 -0.27 29.55 12.75
N ALA A 196 -0.95 30.69 12.76
CA ALA A 196 -0.60 31.85 11.93
C ALA A 196 0.58 32.68 12.48
N ILE A 197 1.20 32.24 13.58
CA ILE A 197 2.34 32.92 14.22
C ILE A 197 3.65 32.29 13.72
N GLU A 198 4.09 32.69 12.51
CA GLU A 198 5.51 32.70 12.10
C GLU A 198 5.81 33.94 11.24
#